data_AF-A0A2V4VNQ0-F1
#
_entry.id   AF-A0A2V4VNQ0-F1
#
_cell.length_a   1.000
_cell.length_b   1.000
_cell.length_c   1.000
_cell.angle_alpha   90.00
_cell.angle_beta   90.00
_cell.angle_gamma   90.00
#
_symmetry.space_group_name_H-M   'P 1'
#
loop_
_entity.id
_entity.type
_entity.pdbx_description
1 polymer ?
#
loop_
_entity_poly.entity_id
_entity_poly.type
_entity_poly.pdbx_seq_one_letter_code
_entity_poly.pdbx_strand_id
1 'polypeptide(L)'
;MLYPDIQVIDVGLNDWEESINQMPARHFTLLAESLLAWCRKQKGHIFMVSHDGTITNYRVLLGEYELTRNDFLGEAGYCTIRHV
;
A
#
# COMPACT_ATOMS: atom_id res chain seq x y z
N MET A 1 19.62 18.84 -0.73
CA MET A 1 18.78 17.67 -0.40
C MET A 1 18.83 16.73 -1.60
N LEU A 2 19.14 15.45 -1.42
CA LEU A 2 19.44 14.52 -2.53
C LEU A 2 18.24 14.20 -3.43
N TYR A 3 17.01 14.49 -2.98
CA TYR A 3 15.77 14.26 -3.73
C TYR A 3 14.80 15.42 -3.50
N PRO A 4 14.86 16.49 -4.31
CA PRO A 4 14.04 17.69 -4.11
C PRO A 4 12.54 17.45 -4.34
N ASP A 5 12.19 16.42 -5.12
CA ASP A 5 10.81 16.09 -5.48
C ASP A 5 10.17 15.05 -4.54
N ILE A 6 10.87 14.64 -3.48
CA ILE A 6 10.32 13.69 -2.51
C ILE A 6 9.21 14.38 -1.70
N GLN A 7 8.04 13.77 -1.70
CA GLN A 7 6.93 14.16 -0.82
C GLN A 7 6.77 13.07 0.23
N VAL A 8 6.83 13.45 1.50
CA VAL A 8 6.54 12.56 2.62
C VAL A 8 5.14 12.89 3.11
N ILE A 9 4.29 11.87 3.15
CA ILE A 9 2.93 11.99 3.68
C ILE A 9 2.99 11.46 5.11
N ASP A 10 2.85 12.35 6.08
CA ASP A 10 2.66 11.97 7.47
C ASP A 10 1.20 11.52 7.68
N VAL A 11 1.03 10.29 8.14
CA VAL A 11 -0.25 9.69 8.46
C VAL A 11 -0.56 9.67 9.96
N GLY A 12 0.30 10.30 10.77
CA GLY A 12 0.09 10.51 12.21
C GLY A 12 0.25 9.25 13.06
N LEU A 13 1.05 8.28 12.61
CA LEU A 13 1.30 7.04 13.34
C LEU A 13 2.57 7.12 14.19
N ASN A 14 2.56 6.46 15.34
CA ASN A 14 3.75 6.21 16.13
C ASN A 14 4.46 4.93 15.65
N ASP A 15 5.69 5.10 15.16
CA ASP A 15 6.45 4.18 14.29
C ASP A 15 6.55 2.70 14.73
N TRP A 16 6.39 2.39 16.02
CA TRP A 16 6.59 1.03 16.54
C TRP A 16 5.33 0.35 17.08
N GLU A 17 4.57 1.04 17.94
CA GLU A 17 3.36 0.47 18.55
C GLU A 17 2.19 0.39 17.56
N GLU A 18 2.21 1.20 16.51
CA GLU A 18 1.16 1.26 15.48
C GLU A 18 1.64 0.67 14.15
N SER A 19 2.62 -0.25 14.20
CA SER A 19 3.15 -0.92 13.03
C SER A 19 2.05 -1.57 12.19
N ILE A 20 2.17 -1.46 10.86
CA ILE A 20 1.28 -2.10 9.89
C ILE A 20 1.12 -3.61 10.08
N ASN A 21 2.12 -4.26 10.67
CA ASN A 21 2.10 -5.70 10.95
C ASN A 21 1.30 -6.06 12.20
N GLN A 22 1.02 -5.09 13.07
CA GLN A 22 0.33 -5.29 14.36
C GLN A 22 -1.00 -4.54 14.43
N MET A 23 -1.24 -3.59 13.52
CA MET A 23 -2.47 -2.81 13.52
C MET A 23 -3.71 -3.66 13.18
N PRO A 24 -4.87 -3.36 13.77
CA PRO A 24 -6.13 -3.95 13.35
C PRO A 24 -6.40 -3.71 11.86
N ALA A 25 -6.92 -4.72 11.16
CA ALA A 25 -7.22 -4.63 9.72
C ALA A 25 -8.05 -3.40 9.35
N ARG A 26 -9.05 -3.04 10.18
CA ARG A 26 -9.86 -1.82 9.97
C ARG A 26 -9.04 -0.53 9.95
N HIS A 27 -7.99 -0.43 10.78
CA HIS A 27 -7.15 0.76 10.83
C HIS A 27 -6.24 0.81 9.61
N PHE A 28 -5.68 -0.34 9.21
CA PHE A 28 -4.96 -0.46 7.95
C PHE A 28 -5.83 -0.01 6.77
N THR A 29 -7.07 -0.48 6.67
CA THR A 29 -7.99 -0.11 5.57
C THR A 29 -8.18 1.40 5.48
N LEU A 30 -8.41 2.11 6.59
CA LEU A 30 -8.59 3.56 6.59
C LEU A 30 -7.35 4.31 6.08
N LEU A 31 -6.16 3.89 6.53
CA LEU A 31 -4.88 4.46 6.10
C LEU A 31 -4.60 4.18 4.63
N ALA A 32 -4.83 2.94 4.20
CA ALA A 32 -4.65 2.49 2.83
C ALA A 32 -5.59 3.23 1.87
N GLU A 33 -6.87 3.39 2.22
CA GLU A 33 -7.83 4.17 1.44
C GLU A 33 -7.42 5.64 1.32
N SER A 34 -6.89 6.23 2.39
CA SER A 34 -6.37 7.60 2.39
C SER A 34 -5.19 7.76 1.44
N LEU A 35 -4.24 6.83 1.47
CA LEU A 35 -3.11 6.81 0.53
C LEU A 35 -3.59 6.62 -0.91
N LEU A 36 -4.50 5.69 -1.16
CA LEU A 36 -5.06 5.45 -2.50
C LEU A 36 -5.83 6.68 -3.02
N ALA A 37 -6.58 7.36 -2.17
CA ALA A 37 -7.25 8.61 -2.51
C ALA A 37 -6.24 9.72 -2.86
N TRP A 38 -5.10 9.79 -2.17
CA TRP A 38 -4.00 10.69 -2.53
C TRP A 38 -3.37 10.30 -3.87
N CYS A 39 -3.09 9.01 -4.10
CA CYS A 39 -2.58 8.50 -5.36
C CYS A 39 -3.49 8.88 -6.54
N ARG A 40 -4.80 8.70 -6.41
CA ARG A 40 -5.77 9.04 -7.47
C ARG A 40 -5.77 10.53 -7.88
N LYS A 41 -5.23 11.42 -7.06
CA LYS A 41 -5.08 12.87 -7.38
C LYS A 41 -3.81 13.17 -8.18
N GLN A 42 -2.87 12.23 -8.26
CA GLN A 42 -1.62 12.40 -9.00
C GLN A 42 -1.84 12.20 -10.50
N LYS A 43 -0.99 12.82 -11.31
CA LYS A 43 -1.02 12.68 -12.78
C LYS A 43 -0.04 11.59 -13.22
N GLY A 44 -0.40 10.83 -14.24
CA GLY A 44 0.46 9.82 -14.85
C GLY A 44 0.32 8.42 -14.23
N HIS A 45 1.29 7.56 -14.51
CA HIS A 45 1.32 6.19 -13.96
C HIS A 45 1.89 6.19 -12.54
N ILE A 46 1.22 5.46 -11.65
CA ILE A 46 1.62 5.32 -10.25
C ILE A 46 2.20 3.92 -10.06
N PHE A 47 3.40 3.86 -9.52
CA PHE A 47 4.06 2.64 -9.11
C PHE A 47 4.12 2.62 -7.58
N MET A 48 3.48 1.61 -6.98
CA MET A 48 3.55 1.39 -5.53
C MET A 48 4.60 0.33 -5.24
N VAL A 49 5.54 0.65 -4.36
CA VAL A 49 6.56 -0.28 -3.87
C VAL A 49 6.29 -0.54 -2.40
N SER A 50 6.21 -1.81 -2.01
CA SER A 50 5.90 -2.22 -0.65
C SER A 50 6.44 -3.61 -0.36
N HIS A 51 6.32 -4.07 0.88
CA HIS A 51 6.72 -5.40 1.32
C HIS A 51 5.55 -6.40 1.21
N ASP A 52 5.86 -7.70 1.16
CA ASP A 52 4.94 -8.82 0.85
C ASP A 52 3.57 -8.77 1.53
N GLY A 53 3.53 -8.61 2.86
CA GLY A 53 2.28 -8.57 3.62
C GLY A 53 1.45 -7.33 3.29
N THR A 54 2.11 -6.18 3.12
CA THR A 54 1.44 -4.91 2.85
C THR A 54 0.90 -4.84 1.42
N ILE A 55 1.69 -5.27 0.43
CA ILE A 55 1.23 -5.29 -0.98
C ILE A 55 0.05 -6.25 -1.16
N THR A 56 0.05 -7.38 -0.46
CA THR A 56 -1.08 -8.32 -0.45
C THR A 56 -2.36 -7.66 0.07
N ASN A 57 -2.29 -6.90 1.17
CA ASN A 57 -3.47 -6.20 1.67
C ASN A 57 -3.98 -5.10 0.71
N TYR A 58 -3.08 -4.39 0.02
CA TYR A 58 -3.49 -3.44 -1.02
C TYR A 58 -4.18 -4.13 -2.19
N ARG A 59 -3.69 -5.29 -2.64
CA ARG A 59 -4.34 -6.08 -3.69
C ARG A 59 -5.76 -6.47 -3.32
N VAL A 60 -5.98 -6.90 -2.06
CA VAL A 60 -7.33 -7.18 -1.56
C VAL A 60 -8.22 -5.95 -1.59
N LEU A 61 -7.74 -4.80 -1.09
CA LEU A 61 -8.51 -3.54 -1.11
C LEU A 61 -8.84 -3.05 -2.52
N LEU A 62 -7.99 -3.38 -3.50
CA LEU A 62 -8.14 -3.00 -4.89
C LEU A 62 -8.93 -4.03 -5.71
N GLY A 63 -9.57 -5.00 -5.05
CA GLY A 63 -10.58 -5.89 -5.65
C GLY A 63 -10.13 -7.31 -5.93
N GLU A 64 -8.88 -7.68 -5.60
CA GLU A 64 -8.49 -9.09 -5.57
C GLU A 64 -9.12 -9.78 -4.33
N TYR A 65 -9.47 -11.06 -4.45
CA TYR A 65 -10.11 -11.82 -3.38
C TYR A 65 -9.41 -13.16 -3.19
N GLU A 66 -9.55 -13.74 -2.00
CA GLU A 66 -9.06 -15.07 -1.64
C GLU A 66 -7.53 -15.26 -1.81
N LEU A 67 -6.74 -14.18 -1.69
CA LEU A 67 -5.28 -14.26 -1.78
C LEU A 67 -4.69 -15.13 -0.66
N THR A 68 -3.85 -16.08 -1.05
CA THR A 68 -3.13 -17.01 -0.18
C THR A 68 -1.63 -16.72 -0.22
N ARG A 69 -0.85 -17.47 0.57
CA ARG A 69 0.61 -17.42 0.51
C ARG A 69 1.18 -17.79 -0.87
N ASN A 70 0.46 -18.60 -1.65
CA ASN A 70 0.89 -18.97 -3.00
C ASN A 70 0.75 -17.81 -3.99
N ASP A 71 -0.02 -16.78 -3.64
CA ASP A 71 -0.24 -15.59 -4.46
C ASP A 71 0.75 -14.47 -4.14
N PHE A 72 1.71 -14.70 -3.23
CA PHE A 72 2.75 -13.73 -2.92
C PHE A 72 3.61 -13.48 -4.17
N LEU A 73 4.01 -12.22 -4.35
CA LEU A 73 4.77 -11.79 -5.52
C LEU A 73 6.24 -12.24 -5.49
N GLY A 74 6.71 -12.84 -4.39
CA GLY A 74 8.11 -13.20 -4.19
C GLY A 74 9.01 -11.97 -4.01
N GLU A 75 10.33 -12.14 -4.16
CA GLU A 75 11.32 -11.11 -3.79
C GLU A 75 11.23 -9.79 -4.61
N ALA A 76 10.75 -9.84 -5.86
CA ALA A 76 10.69 -8.68 -6.75
C ALA A 76 9.54 -8.75 -7.79
N GLY A 77 8.45 -9.45 -7.48
CA GLY A 77 7.32 -9.54 -8.39
C GLY A 77 6.46 -8.28 -8.42
N TYR A 78 5.62 -8.17 -9.43
CA TYR A 78 4.67 -7.07 -9.58
C TYR A 78 3.29 -7.61 -9.99
N CYS A 79 2.24 -6.88 -9.62
CA CYS A 79 0.90 -7.08 -10.12
C CYS A 79 0.42 -5.79 -10.79
N THR A 80 -0.32 -5.90 -11.90
CA THR A 80 -1.01 -4.76 -12.49
C THR A 80 -2.49 -4.88 -12.21
N ILE A 81 -3.02 -3.96 -11.42
CA ILE A 81 -4.44 -3.89 -11.16
C ILE A 81 -5.05 -2.97 -12.22
N ARG A 82 -6.00 -3.51 -12.99
CA ARG A 82 -6.72 -2.79 -14.04
C ARG A 82 -8.16 -2.68 -13.59
N HIS A 83 -8.71 -1.46 -13.60
CA HIS A 83 -10.09 -1.11 -13.22
C HIS A 83 -10.38 -1.06 -11.70
N VAL A 84 -10.08 0.09 -11.08
CA VAL A 84 -10.56 0.48 -9.75
C VAL A 84 -11.05 1.93 -9.78
#